data_AF-A0A936TGU7-F1
#
_entry.id   AF-A0A936TGU7-F1
#
_cell.length_a   1.000
_cell.length_b   1.000
_cell.length_c   1.000
_cell.angle_alpha   90.00
_cell.angle_beta   90.00
_cell.angle_gamma   90.00
#
_symmetry.space_group_name_H-M   'P 1'
#
loop_
_entity.id
_entity.type
_entity.pdbx_description
1 polymer ?
#
loop_
_entity_poly.entity_id
_entity_poly.type
_entity_poly.pdbx_seq_one_letter_code
_entity_poly.pdbx_strand_id
1 'polypeptide(L)'
;MVELLQAIVKACANQAEIAPTLLATTADLQAFVEAKTDRSALDLPLLKGWRRVLVGEVLLDALEGRLTVTIDPDKRAIRWSSPKHTPIS
;
A
#
# COMPACT_ATOMS: atom_id res chain seq x y z
N MET A 1 -5.91 -7.89 -7.98
CA MET A 1 -5.71 -7.11 -6.73
C MET A 1 -4.24 -7.01 -6.38
N VAL A 2 -3.51 -8.13 -6.27
CA VAL A 2 -2.09 -8.16 -5.92
C VAL A 2 -1.23 -7.23 -6.81
N GLU A 3 -1.44 -7.22 -8.13
CA GLU A 3 -0.72 -6.31 -9.05
C GLU A 3 -0.89 -4.81 -8.71
N LEU A 4 -2.11 -4.38 -8.37
CA LEU A 4 -2.37 -2.99 -7.95
C LEU A 4 -1.65 -2.66 -6.64
N LEU A 5 -1.73 -3.57 -5.66
CA LEU A 5 -1.02 -3.40 -4.38
C LEU A 5 0.50 -3.37 -4.59
N GLN A 6 1.02 -4.18 -5.51
CA GLN A 6 2.44 -4.19 -5.83
C GLN A 6 2.88 -2.88 -6.50
N ALA A 7 2.05 -2.30 -7.37
CA ALA A 7 2.30 -0.98 -7.95
C ALA A 7 2.33 0.11 -6.86
N ILE A 8 1.42 0.06 -5.89
CA ILE A 8 1.41 0.96 -4.73
C ILE A 8 2.68 0.79 -3.89
N VAL A 9 3.09 -0.46 -3.57
CA VAL A 9 4.33 -0.73 -2.83
C VAL A 9 5.54 -0.13 -3.52
N LYS A 10 5.66 -0.32 -4.84
CA LYS A 10 6.75 0.28 -5.63
C LYS A 10 6.74 1.81 -5.55
N ALA A 11 5.56 2.42 -5.62
CA ALA A 11 5.43 3.87 -5.54
C ALA A 11 5.79 4.41 -4.14
N CYS A 12 5.35 3.76 -3.06
CA CYS A 12 5.76 4.09 -1.68
C CYS A 12 7.26 3.92 -1.47
N ALA A 13 7.84 2.81 -1.96
CA ALA A 13 9.27 2.53 -1.86
C ALA A 13 10.11 3.61 -2.56
N ASN A 14 9.68 4.03 -3.75
CA ASN A 14 10.33 5.11 -4.49
C ASN A 14 10.25 6.44 -3.75
N GLN A 15 9.12 6.77 -3.11
CA GLN A 15 8.98 8.00 -2.31
C GLN A 15 9.84 7.97 -1.04
N ALA A 16 10.02 6.80 -0.43
CA ALA A 16 10.82 6.61 0.78
C ALA A 16 12.30 6.28 0.50
N GLU A 17 12.70 6.23 -0.78
CA GLU A 17 14.07 5.91 -1.23
C GLU A 17 14.62 4.58 -0.68
N ILE A 18 13.77 3.56 -0.61
CA ILE A 18 14.15 2.21 -0.15
C ILE A 18 13.78 1.13 -1.17
N ALA A 19 14.38 -0.06 -1.04
CA ALA A 19 14.04 -1.18 -1.90
C ALA A 19 12.59 -1.66 -1.64
N PRO A 20 11.76 -1.90 -2.68
CA PRO A 20 10.37 -2.34 -2.52
C PRO A 20 10.20 -3.63 -1.72
N THR A 21 11.16 -4.55 -1.82
CA THR A 21 11.16 -5.82 -1.10
C THR A 21 11.35 -5.66 0.41
N LEU A 22 11.85 -4.52 0.89
CA LEU A 22 11.90 -4.20 2.33
C LEU A 22 10.52 -3.86 2.89
N LEU A 23 9.63 -3.32 2.03
CA LEU A 23 8.24 -3.01 2.37
C LEU A 23 7.36 -4.25 2.31
N ALA A 24 7.36 -4.97 1.18
CA ALA A 24 6.60 -6.19 1.00
C ALA A 24 7.12 -7.00 -0.19
N THR A 25 7.04 -8.32 -0.07
CA THR A 25 7.21 -9.27 -1.17
C THR A 25 5.86 -9.59 -1.83
N THR A 26 5.87 -10.22 -3.00
CA THR A 26 4.64 -10.70 -3.65
C THR A 26 3.88 -11.69 -2.76
N ALA A 27 4.60 -12.55 -2.01
CA ALA A 27 4.00 -13.49 -1.08
C ALA A 27 3.28 -12.77 0.07
N ASP A 28 3.87 -11.70 0.61
CA ASP A 28 3.21 -10.89 1.64
C ASP A 28 1.91 -10.25 1.12
N LEU A 29 1.92 -9.77 -0.12
CA LEU A 29 0.73 -9.17 -0.75
C LEU A 29 -0.37 -10.19 -1.05
N GLN A 30 0.01 -11.40 -1.43
CA GLN A 30 -0.91 -12.51 -1.62
C GLN A 30 -1.61 -12.86 -0.29
N ALA A 31 -0.82 -13.06 0.77
CA ALA A 31 -1.34 -13.32 2.13
C ALA A 31 -2.23 -12.16 2.63
N PHE A 32 -1.86 -10.91 2.34
CA PHE A 32 -2.65 -9.74 2.69
C PHE A 32 -4.02 -9.71 2.02
N VAL A 33 -4.10 -10.08 0.74
CA VAL A 33 -5.38 -10.16 0.01
C VAL A 33 -6.24 -11.29 0.55
N GLU A 34 -5.65 -12.44 0.87
CA GLU A 34 -6.34 -13.59 1.44
C GLU A 34 -6.91 -13.29 2.83
N ALA A 35 -6.17 -12.54 3.66
CA ALA A 35 -6.61 -12.08 4.98
C ALA A 35 -7.83 -11.13 4.93
N LYS A 36 -8.23 -10.62 3.76
CA LYS A 36 -9.50 -9.87 3.62
C LYS A 36 -10.71 -10.74 3.94
N THR A 37 -10.67 -12.01 3.56
CA THR A 37 -11.77 -12.97 3.73
C THR A 37 -11.85 -13.46 5.18
N ASP A 38 -10.71 -13.50 5.88
CA ASP A 38 -10.62 -13.85 7.29
C ASP A 38 -9.83 -12.77 8.06
N ARG A 39 -10.56 -11.79 8.62
CA ARG A 39 -9.97 -10.65 9.35
C ARG A 39 -9.16 -11.07 10.59
N SER A 40 -9.36 -12.28 11.11
CA SER A 40 -8.57 -12.84 12.21
C SER A 40 -7.11 -13.09 11.80
N ALA A 41 -6.83 -13.19 10.50
CA ALA A 41 -5.52 -13.49 9.93
C ALA A 41 -4.68 -12.23 9.60
N LEU A 42 -5.11 -11.03 9.99
CA LEU A 42 -4.40 -9.77 9.73
C LEU A 42 -3.15 -9.55 10.62
N ASP A 43 -2.54 -10.61 11.16
CA ASP A 43 -1.30 -10.54 11.92
C ASP A 43 -0.05 -10.49 11.02
N LEU A 44 -0.05 -9.61 10.02
CA LEU A 44 0.96 -9.57 8.98
C LEU A 44 2.10 -8.60 9.31
N PRO A 45 3.37 -8.94 9.05
CA PRO A 45 4.51 -8.04 9.27
C PRO A 45 4.40 -6.69 8.55
N LEU A 46 3.70 -6.64 7.41
CA LEU A 46 3.45 -5.42 6.63
C LEU A 46 2.51 -4.42 7.34
N LEU A 47 1.75 -4.89 8.33
CA LEU A 47 0.81 -4.09 9.12
C LEU A 47 1.36 -3.71 10.49
N LYS A 48 2.67 -3.91 10.72
CA LYS A 48 3.36 -3.63 11.99
C LYS A 48 4.53 -2.66 11.78
N GLY A 49 4.84 -1.90 12.83
CA GLY A 49 6.01 -1.03 12.90
C GLY A 49 6.11 -0.03 11.74
N TRP A 50 7.33 0.25 11.29
CA TRP A 50 7.61 1.24 10.24
C TRP A 50 6.99 0.88 8.88
N ARG A 51 6.81 -0.42 8.56
CA ARG A 51 6.14 -0.85 7.32
C ARG A 51 4.69 -0.41 7.29
N ARG A 52 4.00 -0.50 8.43
CA ARG A 52 2.63 -0.01 8.56
C ARG A 52 2.52 1.46 8.18
N VAL A 53 3.47 2.26 8.68
CA VAL A 53 3.51 3.72 8.48
C VAL A 53 3.77 4.07 7.01
N LEU A 54 4.71 3.38 6.36
CA LEU A 54 5.10 3.69 4.98
C LEU A 54 4.14 3.16 3.91
N VAL A 55 3.50 2.01 4.16
CA VAL A 55 2.71 1.34 3.12
C VAL A 55 1.47 0.64 3.66
N GLY A 56 1.49 0.11 4.88
CA GLY A 56 0.40 -0.72 5.40
C GLY A 56 -0.96 -0.01 5.44
N GLU A 57 -1.01 1.26 5.90
CA GLU A 57 -2.27 2.03 5.90
C GLU A 57 -2.80 2.27 4.48
N VAL A 58 -1.92 2.60 3.53
CA VAL A 58 -2.30 2.82 2.12
C VAL A 58 -2.85 1.53 1.51
N LEU A 59 -2.24 0.38 1.80
CA LEU A 59 -2.71 -0.93 1.32
C LEU A 59 -4.05 -1.31 1.95
N LEU A 60 -4.27 -1.01 3.22
CA LEU A 60 -5.58 -1.21 3.88
C LEU A 60 -6.67 -0.37 3.21
N ASP A 61 -6.42 0.92 2.99
CA ASP A 61 -7.38 1.78 2.28
C ASP A 61 -7.64 1.31 0.84
N ALA A 62 -6.62 0.80 0.14
CA ALA A 62 -6.80 0.19 -1.17
C ALA A 62 -7.66 -1.08 -1.11
N LEU A 63 -7.38 -1.97 -0.16
CA LEU A 63 -8.09 -3.23 0.02
C LEU A 63 -9.56 -3.03 0.39
N GLU A 64 -9.85 -1.95 1.13
CA GLU A 64 -11.19 -1.52 1.54
C GLU A 64 -11.89 -0.64 0.49
N GLY A 65 -11.26 -0.38 -0.66
CA GLY A 65 -11.85 0.39 -1.76
C GLY A 65 -12.00 1.89 -1.48
N ARG A 66 -11.21 2.41 -0.52
CA ARG A 66 -11.20 3.84 -0.15
C ARG A 66 -10.06 4.64 -0.78
N LEU A 67 -9.14 3.98 -1.47
CA LEU A 67 -8.00 4.64 -2.09
C LEU A 67 -8.36 5.12 -3.50
N THR A 68 -8.19 6.42 -3.75
CA THR A 68 -8.17 6.97 -5.11
C THR A 68 -6.74 6.98 -5.61
N VAL A 69 -6.51 6.42 -6.79
CA VAL A 69 -5.20 6.38 -7.46
C VAL A 69 -5.23 7.28 -8.69
N THR A 70 -4.20 8.10 -8.87
CA THR A 70 -4.05 9.02 -9.99
C THR A 70 -2.63 8.91 -10.55
N ILE A 71 -2.49 9.04 -11.87
CA ILE A 71 -1.18 9.08 -12.53
C ILE A 71 -0.80 10.54 -12.73
N ASP A 72 0.38 10.91 -12.23
CA ASP A 72 1.00 12.19 -12.53
C ASP A 72 1.55 12.17 -13.97
N PRO A 73 1.02 13.01 -14.88
CA PRO A 73 1.43 13.00 -16.29
C PRO A 73 2.88 13.45 -16.49
N ASP A 74 3.40 14.30 -15.61
CA ASP A 74 4.74 14.88 -15.74
C ASP A 74 5.80 13.95 -15.14
N LYS A 75 5.49 13.38 -13.97
CA LYS A 75 6.43 12.51 -13.25
C LYS A 75 6.32 11.03 -13.63
N ARG A 76 5.30 10.65 -14.42
CA ARG A 76 4.93 9.26 -14.71
C ARG A 76 4.88 8.40 -13.44
N ALA A 77 4.39 9.00 -12.36
CA ALA A 77 4.39 8.44 -11.03
C ALA A 77 2.96 8.24 -10.52
N ILE A 78 2.78 7.22 -9.68
CA ILE A 78 1.49 6.96 -9.03
C ILE A 78 1.37 7.91 -7.84
N ARG A 79 0.27 8.67 -7.78
CA ARG A 79 -0.19 9.37 -6.59
C ARG A 79 -1.44 8.70 -6.06
N TRP A 80 -1.67 8.82 -4.76
CA TRP A 80 -2.89 8.32 -4.14
C TRP A 80 -3.42 9.30 -3.12
N SER A 81 -4.73 9.23 -2.88
CA SER A 81 -5.41 9.92 -1.80
C SER A 81 -6.40 8.97 -1.14
N SER A 82 -6.59 9.14 0.17
CA SER A 82 -7.57 8.40 0.96
C SER A 82 -8.35 9.43 1.78
N PRO A 83 -9.65 9.19 2.09
CA PRO A 83 -10.42 10.07 2.98
C PRO A 83 -9.78 10.25 4.37
N LYS A 84 -8.84 9.38 4.78
CA LYS A 84 -8.05 9.52 6.02
C LYS A 84 -6.77 10.36 5.86
N HIS A 85 -6.35 10.66 4.64
CA HIS A 85 -5.18 11.45 4.29
C HIS A 85 -5.61 12.61 3.38
N THR A 86 -6.25 13.62 3.97
CA THR A 86 -6.42 14.92 3.32
C THR A 86 -5.06 15.62 3.37
N PRO A 87 -4.44 16.00 2.23
CA PRO A 87 -3.33 16.93 2.28
C PRO A 87 -3.91 18.25 2.81
N ILE A 88 -3.45 18.68 3.98
CA ILE A 88 -3.65 20.05 4.46
C ILE A 88 -3.16 20.99 3.34
N SER A 89 -4.08 21.87 2.93
CA SER A 89 -3.88 22.87 1.87
C SER A 89 -2.76 23.83 2.18
#